data_AF-A0A969T1P9-F1
#
_entry.id   AF-A0A969T1P9-F1
#
_cell.length_a   1.000
_cell.length_b   1.000
_cell.length_c   1.000
_cell.angle_alpha   90.00
_cell.angle_beta   90.00
_cell.angle_gamma   90.00
#
_symmetry.space_group_name_H-M   'P 1'
#
loop_
_entity.id
_entity.type
_entity.pdbx_description
1 polymer ?
#
loop_
_entity_poly.entity_id
_entity_poly.type
_entity_poly.pdbx_seq_one_letter_code
_entity_poly.pdbx_strand_id
1 'polypeptide(L)'
;MTHSPHPDLAPISVQCAILTVSDTRTVDTDRSGQLMRQSLEDAGHAVVDYKLLPDEPTQIRQQILSWCQASTPIQAVLINGGTGIAPRDTTYDAIEHLLEKVLPGFGELFRWLSYQEIGSRAMASRAIAGVCRGRLIFSLPGSSNAVQLAMEKLILPELAHLMRQIG
;
A
#
# COMPACT_ATOMS: atom_id res chain seq x y z
N MET A 1 -12.08 -9.01 -22.23
CA MET A 1 -11.89 -10.35 -21.60
C MET A 1 -11.14 -10.11 -20.31
N THR A 2 -11.78 -10.34 -19.17
CA THR A 2 -11.13 -10.24 -17.85
C THR A 2 -10.18 -11.42 -17.72
N HIS A 3 -8.89 -11.19 -17.96
CA HIS A 3 -7.86 -12.16 -17.60
C HIS A 3 -7.79 -12.17 -16.07
N SER A 4 -8.52 -13.08 -15.42
CA SER A 4 -8.22 -13.47 -14.04
C SER A 4 -6.91 -14.28 -14.10
N PRO A 5 -5.80 -13.78 -13.56
CA PRO A 5 -4.60 -14.59 -13.46
C PRO A 5 -4.88 -15.70 -12.44
N HIS A 6 -4.68 -16.95 -12.87
CA HIS A 6 -4.75 -18.22 -12.12
C HIS A 6 -6.00 -18.45 -11.21
N PRO A 7 -6.71 -19.58 -11.31
CA PRO A 7 -7.78 -19.89 -10.35
C PRO A 7 -7.17 -20.03 -8.95
N ASP A 8 -7.48 -19.10 -8.06
CA ASP A 8 -7.10 -19.15 -6.66
C ASP A 8 -7.93 -20.20 -5.90
N LEU A 9 -7.26 -20.97 -5.05
CA LEU A 9 -7.89 -21.77 -3.99
C LEU A 9 -8.72 -20.86 -3.06
N ALA A 10 -9.67 -21.44 -2.31
CA ALA A 10 -10.65 -20.75 -1.45
C ALA A 10 -10.15 -19.44 -0.81
N PRO A 11 -10.92 -18.33 -0.88
CA PRO A 11 -10.45 -17.01 -0.48
C PRO A 11 -10.00 -16.98 0.99
N ILE A 12 -8.81 -16.43 1.25
CA ILE A 12 -8.32 -16.17 2.61
C ILE A 12 -8.62 -14.72 2.99
N SER A 13 -9.01 -14.49 4.24
CA SER A 13 -9.03 -13.14 4.82
C SER A 13 -7.60 -12.74 5.17
N VAL A 14 -7.13 -11.61 4.64
CA VAL A 14 -5.83 -11.05 4.97
C VAL A 14 -6.01 -9.99 6.05
N GLN A 15 -5.18 -10.05 7.09
CA GLN A 15 -5.17 -9.07 8.17
C GLN A 15 -4.27 -7.90 7.78
N CYS A 16 -4.86 -6.74 7.52
CA CYS A 16 -4.20 -5.57 6.98
C CYS A 16 -4.06 -4.45 8.03
N ALA A 17 -2.99 -3.66 7.92
CA ALA A 17 -2.88 -2.37 8.58
C ALA A 17 -2.80 -1.24 7.54
N ILE A 18 -3.32 -0.06 7.90
CA ILE A 18 -3.29 1.12 7.02
C ILE A 18 -2.48 2.23 7.69
N LEU A 19 -1.54 2.81 6.94
CA LEU A 19 -0.81 4.02 7.34
C LEU A 19 -1.12 5.15 6.36
N THR A 20 -1.71 6.22 6.86
CA THR A 20 -1.79 7.49 6.12
C THR A 20 -0.64 8.38 6.55
N VAL A 21 0.16 8.83 5.59
CA VAL A 21 1.25 9.79 5.79
C VAL A 21 0.82 11.17 5.30
N SER A 22 0.63 12.11 6.23
CA SER A 22 0.27 13.48 5.90
C SER A 22 0.52 14.44 7.05
N ASP A 23 1.06 15.61 6.74
CA ASP A 23 1.23 16.71 7.71
C ASP A 23 -0.07 17.52 7.96
N THR A 24 -1.12 17.32 7.13
CA THR A 24 -2.31 18.17 7.13
C THR A 24 -3.62 17.43 7.33
N ARG A 25 -3.65 16.11 7.08
CA ARG A 25 -4.87 15.31 7.26
C ARG A 25 -5.13 15.03 8.74
N THR A 26 -6.40 14.87 9.02
CA THR A 26 -6.95 14.31 10.26
C THR A 26 -7.67 13.01 9.91
N VAL A 27 -8.03 12.22 10.92
CA VAL A 27 -8.82 10.99 10.73
C VAL A 27 -10.11 11.27 9.94
N ASP A 28 -10.79 12.38 10.23
CA ASP A 28 -12.05 12.76 9.58
C ASP A 28 -11.87 13.17 8.11
N THR A 29 -10.68 13.67 7.75
CA THR A 29 -10.40 14.19 6.40
C THR A 29 -9.58 13.23 5.55
N ASP A 30 -9.18 12.08 6.10
CA ASP A 30 -8.40 11.05 5.45
C ASP A 30 -9.24 10.17 4.51
N ARG A 31 -9.62 10.75 3.38
CA ARG A 31 -10.41 10.06 2.35
C ARG A 31 -9.68 8.85 1.74
N SER A 32 -8.36 8.92 1.61
CA SER A 32 -7.57 7.86 0.98
C SER A 32 -7.41 6.65 1.90
N GLY A 33 -7.15 6.87 3.20
CA GLY A 33 -7.16 5.80 4.19
C GLY A 33 -8.55 5.18 4.39
N GLN A 34 -9.61 6.00 4.38
CA GLN A 34 -11.00 5.51 4.40
C GLN A 34 -11.32 4.66 3.17
N LEU A 35 -10.88 5.07 1.97
CA LEU A 35 -11.06 4.29 0.74
C LEU A 35 -10.34 2.95 0.82
N MET A 36 -9.07 2.92 1.25
CA MET A 36 -8.34 1.66 1.46
C MET A 36 -9.07 0.72 2.41
N ARG A 37 -9.58 1.25 3.52
CA ARG A 37 -10.33 0.48 4.51
C ARG A 37 -11.55 -0.15 3.89
N GLN A 38 -12.40 0.66 3.25
CA GLN A 38 -13.63 0.19 2.62
C GLN A 38 -13.33 -0.87 1.55
N SER A 39 -12.35 -0.60 0.67
CA SER A 39 -11.96 -1.55 -0.39
C SER A 39 -11.45 -2.88 0.15
N LEU A 40 -10.73 -2.90 1.27
CA LEU A 40 -10.28 -4.13 1.91
C LEU A 40 -11.44 -4.90 2.58
N GLU A 41 -12.28 -4.19 3.33
CA GLU A 41 -13.43 -4.77 4.03
C GLU A 41 -14.46 -5.34 3.05
N ASP A 42 -14.75 -4.64 1.96
CA ASP A 42 -15.64 -5.10 0.87
C ASP A 42 -15.09 -6.34 0.16
N ALA A 43 -13.77 -6.47 0.08
CA ALA A 43 -13.10 -7.65 -0.48
C ALA A 43 -13.00 -8.83 0.52
N GLY A 44 -13.54 -8.69 1.73
CA GLY A 44 -13.52 -9.74 2.76
C GLY A 44 -12.19 -9.84 3.51
N HIS A 45 -11.38 -8.79 3.51
CA HIS A 45 -10.17 -8.66 4.32
C HIS A 45 -10.45 -7.85 5.59
N ALA A 46 -9.59 -7.95 6.60
CA ALA A 46 -9.79 -7.24 7.86
C ALA A 46 -8.75 -6.14 8.03
N VAL A 47 -9.19 -4.92 8.39
CA VAL A 47 -8.27 -3.85 8.80
C VAL A 47 -8.13 -3.87 10.31
N VAL A 48 -7.02 -4.42 10.80
CA VAL A 48 -6.79 -4.65 12.25
C VAL A 48 -6.12 -3.48 12.95
N ASP A 49 -5.48 -2.58 12.22
CA ASP A 49 -4.94 -1.34 12.78
C ASP A 49 -4.91 -0.22 11.72
N TYR A 50 -4.93 1.01 12.20
CA TYR A 50 -4.84 2.23 11.40
C TYR A 50 -4.04 3.29 12.13
N LYS A 51 -3.16 3.97 11.41
CA LYS A 51 -2.41 5.13 11.91
C LYS A 51 -2.37 6.26 10.88
N LEU A 52 -2.31 7.48 11.40
CA LEU A 52 -2.02 8.69 10.64
C LEU A 52 -0.77 9.32 11.25
N LEU A 53 0.28 9.48 10.44
CA LEU A 53 1.56 10.05 10.86
C LEU A 53 1.96 11.22 9.95
N PRO A 54 2.75 12.19 10.44
CA PRO A 54 3.41 13.17 9.58
C PRO A 54 4.45 12.49 8.66
N ASP A 55 4.91 13.20 7.62
CA ASP A 55 5.93 12.68 6.69
C ASP A 55 7.33 12.75 7.32
N GLU A 56 7.55 11.87 8.28
CA GLU A 56 8.77 11.75 9.06
C GLU A 56 9.36 10.34 8.90
N PRO A 57 10.48 10.17 8.18
CA PRO A 57 11.00 8.85 7.78
C PRO A 57 11.21 7.91 8.96
N THR A 58 11.70 8.44 10.09
CA THR A 58 11.96 7.64 11.30
C THR A 58 10.67 7.14 11.93
N GLN A 59 9.61 7.96 11.99
CA GLN A 59 8.32 7.56 12.55
C GLN A 59 7.64 6.51 11.66
N ILE A 60 7.67 6.73 10.34
CA ILE A 60 7.15 5.78 9.35
C ILE A 60 7.84 4.42 9.54
N ARG A 61 9.18 4.39 9.54
CA ARG A 61 9.92 3.13 9.70
C ARG A 61 9.64 2.43 11.02
N GLN A 62 9.62 3.18 12.12
CA GLN A 62 9.32 2.62 13.45
C GLN A 62 7.92 2.00 13.50
N GLN A 63 6.93 2.66 12.90
CA GLN A 63 5.56 2.15 12.85
C GLN A 63 5.46 0.85 12.05
N ILE A 64 6.08 0.77 10.87
CA ILE A 64 6.11 -0.45 10.05
C ILE A 64 6.78 -1.59 10.82
N LEU A 65 7.95 -1.34 11.43
CA LEU A 65 8.68 -2.36 12.19
C LEU A 65 7.91 -2.81 13.43
N SER A 66 7.19 -1.90 14.10
CA SER A 66 6.31 -2.22 15.23
C SER A 66 5.19 -3.17 14.80
N TRP A 67 4.53 -2.91 13.67
CA TRP A 67 3.53 -3.82 13.12
C TRP A 67 4.13 -5.17 12.73
N CYS A 68 5.35 -5.21 12.19
CA CYS A 68 6.00 -6.47 11.88
C CYS A 68 6.27 -7.33 13.14
N GLN A 69 6.42 -6.71 14.30
CA GLN A 69 6.70 -7.35 15.60
C GLN A 69 5.45 -7.56 16.46
N ALA A 70 4.29 -7.06 16.04
CA ALA A 70 3.06 -7.12 16.82
C ALA A 70 2.61 -8.57 17.04
N SER A 71 2.00 -8.83 18.20
CA SER A 71 1.38 -10.11 18.53
C SER A 71 0.12 -10.38 17.69
N THR A 72 -0.57 -9.32 17.27
CA THR A 72 -1.65 -9.42 16.29
C THR A 72 -1.05 -9.66 14.92
N PRO A 73 -1.49 -10.70 14.17
CA PRO A 73 -0.86 -11.06 12.91
C PRO A 73 -1.24 -10.04 11.83
N ILE A 74 -0.44 -8.99 11.65
CA ILE A 74 -0.54 -8.11 10.49
C ILE A 74 0.23 -8.78 9.34
N GLN A 75 -0.49 -9.06 8.27
CA GLN A 75 0.00 -9.77 7.10
C GLN A 75 0.36 -8.81 5.96
N ALA A 76 -0.42 -7.74 5.80
CA ALA A 76 -0.17 -6.72 4.80
C ALA A 76 -0.27 -5.31 5.41
N VAL A 77 0.56 -4.39 4.93
CA VAL A 77 0.53 -2.97 5.30
C VAL A 77 0.36 -2.13 4.04
N LEU A 78 -0.68 -1.30 4.03
CA LEU A 78 -0.95 -0.37 2.95
C LEU A 78 -0.69 1.06 3.43
N ILE A 79 0.18 1.77 2.71
CA ILE A 79 0.60 3.13 3.02
C ILE A 79 0.13 4.06 1.89
N ASN A 80 -0.41 5.22 2.25
CA ASN A 80 -0.70 6.29 1.30
C ASN A 80 -0.13 7.64 1.75
N GLY A 81 0.42 8.40 0.79
CA GLY A 81 0.96 9.75 1.03
C GLY A 81 2.48 9.79 1.14
N GLY A 82 3.03 11.00 1.02
CA GLY A 82 4.46 11.27 1.19
C GLY A 82 5.41 10.67 0.14
N THR A 83 4.89 10.28 -1.04
CA THR A 83 5.68 9.64 -2.10
C THR A 83 5.99 10.55 -3.30
N GLY A 84 5.71 11.86 -3.21
CA GLY A 84 6.03 12.79 -4.28
C GLY A 84 7.54 13.02 -4.46
N ILE A 85 7.87 14.07 -5.22
CA ILE A 85 9.26 14.48 -5.48
C ILE A 85 9.66 15.74 -4.71
N ALA A 86 8.76 16.29 -3.89
CA ALA A 86 9.12 17.46 -3.08
C ALA A 86 10.12 17.03 -2.00
N PRO A 87 10.98 17.94 -1.50
CA PRO A 87 11.94 17.60 -0.43
C PRO A 87 11.29 17.05 0.86
N ARG A 88 9.99 17.32 1.06
CA ARG A 88 9.21 16.83 2.19
C ARG A 88 8.70 15.40 2.00
N ASP A 89 8.59 14.94 0.75
CA ASP A 89 8.10 13.60 0.42
C ASP A 89 9.19 12.56 0.68
N THR A 90 9.07 11.82 1.78
CA THR A 90 10.12 10.87 2.22
C THR A 90 9.68 9.42 2.30
N THR A 91 8.38 9.16 2.13
CA THR A 91 7.77 7.86 2.41
C THR A 91 8.29 6.77 1.47
N TYR A 92 8.48 7.05 0.18
CA TYR A 92 9.01 6.03 -0.74
C TYR A 92 10.41 5.56 -0.30
N ASP A 93 11.34 6.49 -0.04
CA ASP A 93 12.71 6.14 0.33
C ASP A 93 12.75 5.44 1.70
N ALA A 94 11.91 5.91 2.64
CA ALA A 94 11.77 5.27 3.95
C ALA A 94 11.30 3.81 3.85
N ILE A 95 10.35 3.52 2.96
CA ILE A 95 9.85 2.17 2.73
C ILE A 95 10.85 1.33 1.96
N GLU A 96 11.45 1.85 0.89
CA GLU A 96 12.45 1.13 0.07
C GLU A 96 13.58 0.56 0.93
N HIS A 97 14.10 1.34 1.88
CA HIS A 97 15.15 0.90 2.81
C HIS A 97 14.72 -0.21 3.78
N LEU A 98 13.43 -0.47 3.97
CA LEU A 98 12.93 -1.53 4.85
C LEU A 98 12.65 -2.84 4.12
N LEU A 99 12.55 -2.83 2.80
CA LEU A 99 12.15 -4.01 2.04
C LEU A 99 13.32 -4.99 1.92
N GLU A 100 13.09 -6.24 2.33
CA GLU A 100 14.02 -7.36 2.14
C GLU A 100 13.95 -7.89 0.70
N LYS A 101 12.77 -7.76 0.07
CA LYS A 101 12.54 -8.10 -1.32
C LYS A 101 11.59 -7.08 -1.94
N VAL A 102 12.05 -6.37 -2.96
CA VAL A 102 11.24 -5.41 -3.72
C VAL A 102 10.42 -6.17 -4.77
N LEU A 103 9.16 -5.76 -4.99
CA LEU A 103 8.32 -6.17 -6.10
C LEU A 103 8.30 -5.04 -7.15
N PRO A 104 9.32 -4.93 -8.02
CA PRO A 104 9.46 -3.79 -8.94
C PRO A 104 8.26 -3.64 -9.89
N GLY A 105 7.68 -4.78 -10.31
CA GLY A 105 6.51 -4.82 -11.18
C GLY A 105 5.29 -4.04 -10.64
N PHE A 106 5.15 -3.88 -9.33
CA PHE A 106 4.07 -3.08 -8.75
C PHE A 106 4.18 -1.61 -9.15
N GLY A 107 5.35 -1.00 -8.92
CA GLY A 107 5.58 0.41 -9.27
C GLY A 107 5.56 0.64 -10.78
N GLU A 108 6.07 -0.32 -11.56
CA GLU A 108 6.05 -0.29 -13.02
C GLU A 108 4.63 -0.32 -13.58
N LEU A 109 3.83 -1.31 -13.19
CA LEU A 109 2.45 -1.45 -13.63
C LEU A 109 1.59 -0.29 -13.12
N PHE A 110 1.79 0.16 -11.89
CA PHE A 110 1.09 1.33 -11.35
C PHE A 110 1.35 2.59 -12.20
N ARG A 111 2.61 2.86 -12.58
CA ARG A 111 2.93 3.99 -13.45
C ARG A 111 2.38 3.81 -14.86
N TRP A 112 2.41 2.60 -15.41
CA TRP A 112 1.81 2.30 -16.71
C TRP A 112 0.30 2.57 -16.73
N LEU A 113 -0.42 2.06 -15.74
CA LEU A 113 -1.86 2.30 -15.58
C LEU A 113 -2.15 3.79 -15.33
N SER A 114 -1.36 4.43 -14.47
CA SER A 114 -1.49 5.87 -14.21
C SER A 114 -1.24 6.69 -15.47
N TYR A 115 -0.30 6.30 -16.33
CA TYR A 115 -0.03 7.01 -17.58
C TYR A 115 -1.25 6.99 -18.51
N GLN A 116 -2.05 5.92 -18.49
CA GLN A 116 -3.29 5.84 -19.26
C GLN A 116 -4.37 6.81 -18.74
N GLU A 117 -4.36 7.16 -17.45
CA GLU A 117 -5.36 8.06 -16.84
C GLU A 117 -4.91 9.53 -16.80
N ILE A 118 -3.65 9.79 -16.43
CA ILE A 118 -3.12 11.12 -16.15
C ILE A 118 -1.95 11.52 -17.06
N GLY A 119 -1.63 10.71 -18.06
CA GLY A 119 -0.58 10.98 -19.05
C GLY A 119 0.81 11.13 -18.43
N SER A 120 1.60 12.05 -18.95
CA SER A 120 2.99 12.28 -18.54
C SER A 120 3.16 12.60 -17.05
N ARG A 121 2.11 13.03 -16.34
CA ARG A 121 2.15 13.24 -14.87
C ARG A 121 2.51 11.96 -14.11
N ALA A 122 2.17 10.79 -14.66
CA ALA A 122 2.53 9.50 -14.08
C ALA A 122 4.05 9.28 -13.93
N MET A 123 4.87 10.02 -14.69
CA MET A 123 6.33 9.98 -14.57
C MET A 123 6.81 10.35 -13.16
N ALA A 124 6.10 11.26 -12.48
CA ALA A 124 6.44 11.68 -11.12
C ALA A 124 5.84 10.77 -10.03
N SER A 125 5.03 9.78 -10.40
CA SER A 125 4.37 8.90 -9.44
C SER A 125 5.34 7.85 -8.91
N ARG A 126 5.61 7.90 -7.60
CA ARG A 126 6.41 6.89 -6.91
C ARG A 126 5.48 6.01 -6.07
N ALA A 127 5.43 4.74 -6.44
CA ALA A 127 4.77 3.67 -5.71
C ALA A 127 5.76 2.50 -5.62
N ILE A 128 5.76 1.82 -4.48
CA ILE A 128 6.66 0.69 -4.22
C ILE A 128 5.92 -0.38 -3.44
N ALA A 129 6.21 -1.64 -3.74
CA ALA A 129 5.77 -2.75 -2.94
C ALA A 129 6.92 -3.71 -2.67
N GLY A 130 6.79 -4.48 -1.60
CA GLY A 130 7.85 -5.38 -1.16
C GLY A 130 7.42 -6.32 -0.05
N VAL A 131 8.37 -7.13 0.37
CA VAL A 131 8.29 -7.95 1.58
C VAL A 131 9.20 -7.35 2.64
N CYS A 132 8.68 -7.18 3.85
CA CYS A 132 9.46 -6.82 5.04
C CYS A 132 9.09 -7.77 6.18
N ARG A 133 10.06 -8.56 6.66
CA ARG A 133 9.90 -9.50 7.78
C ARG A 133 8.73 -10.49 7.62
N GLY A 134 8.48 -10.92 6.38
CA GLY A 134 7.35 -11.81 6.05
C GLY A 134 5.98 -11.13 6.07
N ARG A 135 5.92 -9.83 5.76
CA ARG A 135 4.68 -9.06 5.54
C ARG A 135 4.74 -8.38 4.19
N LEU A 136 3.61 -8.29 3.50
CA LEU A 136 3.50 -7.48 2.28
C LEU A 136 3.41 -6.01 2.66
N ILE A 137 4.16 -5.16 1.97
CA ILE A 137 4.12 -3.71 2.13
C ILE A 137 3.78 -3.10 0.77
N PHE A 138 2.77 -2.23 0.73
CA PHE A 138 2.40 -1.44 -0.45
C PHE A 138 2.41 0.04 -0.07
N SER A 139 3.19 0.85 -0.78
CA SER A 139 3.26 2.30 -0.57
C SER A 139 2.85 3.04 -1.83
N LEU A 140 1.87 3.94 -1.67
CA LEU A 140 1.14 4.60 -2.74
C LEU A 140 1.13 6.13 -2.59
N PRO A 141 0.94 6.88 -3.69
CA PRO A 141 0.62 8.29 -3.62
C PRO A 141 -0.65 8.56 -2.78
N GLY A 142 -0.73 9.73 -2.15
CA GLY A 142 -1.82 10.08 -1.23
C GLY A 142 -3.15 10.47 -1.90
N SER A 143 -3.21 10.58 -3.23
CA SER A 143 -4.45 10.96 -3.92
C SER A 143 -5.42 9.78 -3.96
N SER A 144 -6.72 10.03 -3.73
CA SER A 144 -7.72 8.96 -3.69
C SER A 144 -7.84 8.23 -5.04
N ASN A 145 -7.62 8.92 -6.17
CA ASN A 145 -7.59 8.29 -7.49
C ASN A 145 -6.42 7.29 -7.63
N ALA A 146 -5.22 7.65 -7.16
CA ALA A 146 -4.07 6.75 -7.20
C ALA A 146 -4.30 5.51 -6.31
N VAL A 147 -4.86 5.73 -5.12
CA VAL A 147 -5.23 4.63 -4.21
C VAL A 147 -6.26 3.73 -4.86
N GLN A 148 -7.35 4.29 -5.40
CA GLN A 148 -8.40 3.52 -6.06
C GLN A 148 -7.83 2.68 -7.21
N LEU A 149 -7.04 3.29 -8.10
CA LEU A 149 -6.43 2.60 -9.22
C LEU A 149 -5.57 1.42 -8.77
N ALA A 150 -4.70 1.64 -7.77
CA ALA A 150 -3.82 0.58 -7.26
C ALA A 150 -4.61 -0.53 -6.56
N MET A 151 -5.62 -0.17 -5.75
CA MET A 151 -6.47 -1.14 -5.04
C MET A 151 -7.20 -2.05 -6.02
N GLU A 152 -7.90 -1.46 -6.99
CA GLU A 152 -8.76 -2.20 -7.93
C GLU A 152 -7.96 -3.01 -8.95
N LYS A 153 -6.84 -2.47 -9.47
CA LYS A 153 -6.13 -3.08 -10.59
C LYS A 153 -4.96 -3.96 -10.20
N LEU A 154 -4.40 -3.77 -9.00
CA LEU A 154 -3.14 -4.42 -8.62
C LEU A 154 -3.22 -5.11 -7.25
N ILE A 155 -3.67 -4.42 -6.21
CA ILE A 155 -3.57 -4.95 -4.83
C ILE A 155 -4.63 -5.99 -4.57
N LEU A 156 -5.92 -5.65 -4.66
CA LEU A 156 -7.00 -6.59 -4.31
C LEU A 156 -6.98 -7.88 -5.15
N PRO A 157 -6.74 -7.83 -6.48
CA PRO A 157 -6.68 -9.06 -7.28
C PRO A 157 -5.55 -10.01 -6.88
N GLU A 158 -4.45 -9.49 -6.31
CA GLU A 158 -3.23 -10.26 -6.06
C GLU A 158 -2.94 -10.50 -4.56
N LEU A 159 -3.63 -9.80 -3.65
CA LEU A 159 -3.28 -9.76 -2.23
C LEU A 159 -3.27 -11.15 -1.60
N ALA A 160 -4.32 -11.95 -1.83
CA ALA A 160 -4.41 -13.31 -1.30
C ALA A 160 -3.34 -14.24 -1.90
N HIS A 161 -3.08 -14.12 -3.21
CA HIS A 161 -2.06 -14.90 -3.91
C HIS A 161 -0.66 -14.60 -3.38
N LEU A 162 -0.29 -13.32 -3.30
CA LEU A 162 1.01 -12.86 -2.81
C LEU A 162 1.23 -13.26 -1.34
N MET A 163 0.18 -13.20 -0.51
CA MET A 163 0.29 -13.61 0.90
C MET A 163 0.66 -15.08 1.05
N ARG A 164 0.09 -15.97 0.24
CA ARG A 164 0.41 -17.42 0.25
C ARG A 164 1.83 -17.73 -0.21
N GLN A 165 2.46 -16.85 -1.00
CA GLN A 165 3.82 -17.07 -1.46
C GLN A 165 4.87 -16.77 -0.37
N ILE A 166 4.53 -15.93 0.61
CA ILE A 166 5.46 -15.47 1.65
C ILE A 166 5.19 -16.06 3.04
N GLY A 167 4.11 -16.83 3.18
CA GLY A 167 3.68 -17.51 4.41
C GLY A 167 2.90 -18.77 4.12
#